data_AF-A0A2U3YAA7-F1
#
_entry.id   AF-A0A2U3YAA7-F1
#
_cell.length_a   1.000
_cell.length_b   1.000
_cell.length_c   1.000
_cell.angle_alpha   90.00
_cell.angle_beta   90.00
_cell.angle_gamma   90.00
#
_symmetry.space_group_name_H-M   'P 1'
#
loop_
_entity.id
_entity.type
_entity.pdbx_description
1 polymer ?
#
loop_
_entity_poly.entity_id
_entity_poly.type
_entity_poly.pdbx_seq_one_letter_code
_entity_poly.pdbx_strand_id
1 'polypeptide(L)'
;MGIELLCLFFLFLGRNDHVQGDCAMGGAETCEDCLLIGPQCAWCSQENFTHPSGVGERCDTPANLLAKGCQLTFIENPVSQVEIHTNKPLSVGRQKNSSDIVQIAPQKLTLKLRPGSEQTLQVQVRQTEDYPVDLYYLMDLSASMDDDLNTIKELGSLLSKEMSKLTSNFRLGFGSFVEKPVSPFVKTTPEEIANPCRLDLSSSLSCLGPLEPR
;
A
#
# COMPACT_ATOMS: atom_id res chain seq x y z
N MET A 1 6.86 -5.02 -51.91
CA MET A 1 6.19 -4.87 -50.60
C MET A 1 5.88 -6.23 -49.99
N GLY A 2 6.90 -7.01 -49.62
CA GLY A 2 6.68 -8.36 -49.09
C GLY A 2 7.83 -8.92 -48.25
N ILE A 3 8.90 -8.14 -48.05
CA ILE A 3 10.10 -8.57 -47.29
C ILE A 3 10.11 -7.90 -45.91
N GLU A 4 9.64 -6.65 -45.81
CA GLU A 4 9.47 -5.92 -44.54
C GLU A 4 8.46 -6.57 -43.58
N LEU A 5 7.46 -7.29 -44.08
CA LEU A 5 6.41 -7.91 -43.26
C LEU A 5 6.84 -9.25 -42.64
N LEU A 6 7.85 -9.93 -43.20
CA LEU A 6 8.37 -11.20 -42.67
C LEU A 6 9.30 -10.99 -41.46
N CYS A 7 10.05 -9.88 -41.43
CA CYS A 7 10.96 -9.57 -40.31
C CYS A 7 10.21 -9.23 -39.02
N LEU A 8 9.03 -8.61 -39.12
CA LEU A 8 8.20 -8.31 -37.94
C LEU A 8 7.53 -9.56 -37.34
N PHE A 9 7.32 -10.61 -38.14
CA PHE A 9 6.75 -11.87 -37.63
C PHE A 9 7.79 -12.73 -36.89
N PHE A 10 9.07 -12.67 -37.31
CA PHE A 10 10.16 -13.38 -36.62
C PHE A 10 10.57 -12.74 -35.28
N LEU A 11 10.34 -11.43 -35.10
CA LEU A 11 10.59 -10.77 -33.81
C LEU A 11 9.53 -11.10 -32.74
N PHE A 12 8.35 -11.63 -33.12
CA PHE A 12 7.30 -12.02 -32.18
C PHE A 12 7.31 -13.49 -31.77
N LEU A 13 8.05 -14.37 -32.48
CA LEU A 13 8.16 -15.80 -32.16
C LEU A 13 9.40 -16.17 -31.32
N GLY A 14 10.17 -15.16 -30.88
CA GLY A 14 11.44 -15.34 -30.18
C GLY A 14 11.43 -14.95 -28.71
N ARG A 15 10.32 -15.08 -27.99
CA ARG A 15 10.40 -15.17 -26.52
C ARG A 15 10.66 -16.63 -26.14
N ASN A 16 11.91 -17.05 -26.37
CA ASN A 16 12.46 -18.16 -25.62
C ASN A 16 12.59 -17.64 -24.18
N ASP A 17 11.62 -17.95 -23.32
CA ASP A 17 11.87 -18.00 -21.88
C ASP A 17 12.79 -19.21 -21.63
N HIS A 18 14.03 -19.11 -22.12
CA HIS A 18 15.10 -19.96 -21.68
C HIS A 18 15.44 -19.47 -20.28
N VAL A 19 14.67 -19.91 -19.28
CA VAL A 19 15.03 -19.76 -17.87
C VAL A 19 16.27 -20.63 -17.68
N GLN A 20 17.42 -20.03 -17.96
CA GLN A 20 18.72 -20.66 -17.89
C GLN A 20 19.18 -20.66 -16.44
N GLY A 21 18.53 -21.50 -15.64
CA GLY A 21 18.98 -21.89 -14.32
C GLY A 21 19.00 -23.40 -14.28
N ASP A 22 20.19 -23.99 -14.41
CA ASP A 22 20.35 -25.44 -14.40
C ASP A 22 20.17 -25.96 -12.97
N CYS A 23 19.02 -26.58 -12.71
CA CYS A 23 18.68 -27.15 -11.40
C CYS A 23 19.66 -28.23 -10.97
N ALA A 24 20.30 -28.91 -11.93
CA ALA A 24 21.27 -29.97 -11.69
C ALA A 24 22.64 -29.44 -11.23
N MET A 25 23.05 -28.23 -11.65
CA MET A 25 24.35 -27.65 -11.26
C MET A 25 24.44 -27.23 -9.79
N GLY A 26 23.30 -27.07 -9.10
CA GLY A 26 23.26 -26.59 -7.72
C GLY A 26 23.71 -27.61 -6.68
N GLY A 27 23.91 -28.88 -7.04
CA GLY A 27 24.44 -29.91 -6.13
C GLY A 27 23.65 -30.10 -4.84
N ALA A 28 22.35 -29.77 -4.84
CA ALA A 28 21.52 -29.82 -3.64
C ALA A 28 21.40 -31.25 -3.12
N GLU A 29 21.81 -31.46 -1.87
CA GLU A 29 21.71 -32.75 -1.17
C GLU A 29 20.37 -32.91 -0.45
N THR A 30 19.64 -31.81 -0.23
CA THR A 30 18.34 -31.80 0.45
C THR A 30 17.22 -31.22 -0.44
N CYS A 31 15.99 -31.62 -0.14
CA CYS A 31 14.79 -31.10 -0.81
C CYS A 31 14.67 -29.57 -0.64
N GLU A 32 14.97 -29.06 0.57
CA GLU A 32 14.90 -27.63 0.86
C GLU A 32 15.89 -26.83 0.01
N ASP A 33 17.16 -27.24 -0.02
CA ASP A 33 18.20 -26.59 -0.83
C ASP A 33 17.84 -26.60 -2.32
N CYS A 34 17.28 -27.71 -2.81
CA CYS A 34 16.84 -27.83 -4.19
C CYS A 34 15.76 -26.80 -4.57
N LEU A 35 14.77 -26.63 -3.70
CA LEU A 35 13.65 -25.71 -3.97
C LEU A 35 14.06 -24.24 -3.87
N LEU A 36 15.18 -23.93 -3.19
CA LEU A 36 15.78 -22.60 -3.10
C LEU A 36 16.61 -22.20 -4.33
N ILE A 37 17.12 -23.16 -5.12
CA ILE A 37 17.93 -22.87 -6.33
C ILE A 37 17.13 -22.04 -7.33
N GLY A 38 15.84 -22.35 -7.51
CA GLY A 38 15.00 -21.59 -8.42
C GLY A 38 13.56 -22.09 -8.46
N PRO A 39 12.62 -21.24 -8.94
CA PRO A 39 11.19 -21.56 -9.00
C PRO A 39 10.85 -22.68 -9.99
N GLN A 40 11.73 -22.98 -10.94
CA GLN A 40 11.56 -24.02 -11.96
C GLN A 40 12.04 -25.42 -11.52
N CYS A 41 12.76 -25.52 -10.40
CA CYS A 41 13.32 -26.78 -9.93
C CYS A 41 12.28 -27.62 -9.18
N ALA A 42 12.52 -28.91 -9.02
CA ALA A 42 11.68 -29.82 -8.25
C ALA A 42 12.54 -30.93 -7.66
N TRP A 43 12.01 -31.61 -6.65
CA TRP A 43 12.73 -32.66 -5.94
C TRP A 43 12.04 -34.01 -6.08
N CYS A 44 12.79 -35.08 -6.34
CA CYS A 44 12.27 -36.45 -6.35
C CYS A 44 12.52 -37.17 -5.01
N SER A 45 11.44 -37.44 -4.27
CA SER A 45 11.46 -38.16 -2.98
C SER A 45 11.41 -39.68 -3.11
N GLN A 46 11.39 -40.24 -4.32
CA GLN A 46 11.32 -41.68 -4.56
C GLN A 46 12.61 -42.40 -4.10
N GLU A 47 12.48 -43.42 -3.26
CA GLU A 47 13.63 -44.12 -2.64
C GLU A 47 14.54 -44.78 -3.67
N ASN A 48 13.98 -45.55 -4.62
CA ASN A 48 14.71 -46.28 -5.68
C ASN A 48 15.04 -45.42 -6.91
N PHE A 49 15.17 -44.10 -6.73
CA PHE A 49 15.54 -43.18 -7.80
C PHE A 49 17.07 -43.16 -7.96
N THR A 50 17.60 -44.14 -8.69
CA THR A 50 19.03 -44.26 -9.00
C THR A 50 19.25 -44.14 -10.50
N HIS A 51 20.12 -43.21 -10.90
CA HIS A 51 20.53 -43.10 -12.30
C HIS A 51 21.58 -44.19 -12.59
N PRO A 52 21.64 -44.75 -13.81
CA PRO A 52 22.62 -45.78 -14.17
C PRO A 52 24.11 -45.40 -13.99
N SER A 53 24.41 -44.11 -13.78
CA SER A 53 25.78 -43.56 -13.70
C SER A 53 26.16 -42.99 -12.31
N GLY A 54 25.36 -43.20 -11.26
CA GLY A 54 25.68 -42.75 -9.90
C GLY A 54 24.47 -42.34 -9.05
N VAL A 55 24.73 -41.56 -7.98
CA VAL A 55 23.68 -40.92 -7.15
C VAL A 55 22.77 -40.14 -8.10
N GLY A 56 21.50 -40.54 -8.19
CA GLY A 56 20.54 -39.86 -9.04
C GLY A 56 20.40 -38.41 -8.59
N GLU A 57 20.59 -37.46 -9.50
CA GLU A 57 20.31 -36.04 -9.24
C GLU A 57 18.82 -35.91 -8.91
N ARG A 58 18.51 -35.83 -7.62
CA ARG A 58 17.14 -35.71 -7.10
C ARG A 58 16.54 -34.33 -7.35
N CYS A 59 17.39 -33.34 -7.63
CA CYS A 59 17.00 -31.98 -7.96
C CYS A 59 17.12 -31.74 -9.46
N ASP A 60 15.99 -31.51 -10.13
CA ASP A 60 15.95 -31.14 -11.54
C ASP A 60 14.61 -30.49 -11.87
N THR A 61 14.38 -30.06 -13.11
CA THR A 61 13.05 -29.63 -13.54
C THR A 61 12.03 -30.79 -13.45
N PRO A 62 10.74 -30.52 -13.20
CA PRO A 62 9.71 -31.57 -13.14
C PRO A 62 9.69 -32.46 -14.39
N ALA A 63 9.92 -31.87 -15.57
CA ALA A 63 9.96 -32.60 -16.84
C ALA A 63 11.13 -33.59 -16.91
N ASN A 64 12.32 -33.19 -16.47
CA ASN A 64 13.50 -34.04 -16.44
C ASN A 64 13.36 -35.16 -15.40
N LEU A 65 12.81 -34.87 -14.22
CA LEU A 65 12.54 -35.91 -13.20
C LEU A 65 11.59 -36.99 -13.71
N LEU A 66 10.55 -36.59 -14.46
CA LEU A 66 9.64 -37.53 -15.11
C LEU A 66 10.36 -38.37 -16.17
N ALA A 67 11.20 -37.75 -17.00
CA ALA A 67 11.98 -38.45 -18.02
C ALA A 67 13.00 -39.43 -17.40
N LYS A 68 13.56 -39.09 -16.24
CA LYS A 68 14.46 -39.94 -15.44
C LYS A 68 13.71 -41.07 -14.69
N GLY A 69 12.37 -41.12 -14.77
CA GLY A 69 11.56 -42.21 -14.20
C GLY A 69 11.03 -41.97 -12.79
N CYS A 70 11.08 -40.72 -12.27
CA CYS A 70 10.42 -40.36 -11.03
C CYS A 70 8.90 -40.30 -11.26
N GLN A 71 8.10 -40.98 -10.43
CA GLN A 71 6.64 -40.91 -10.57
C GLN A 71 6.12 -39.56 -10.05
N LEU A 72 5.04 -39.05 -10.65
CA LEU A 72 4.43 -37.76 -10.28
C LEU A 72 4.13 -37.60 -8.79
N THR A 73 3.74 -38.67 -8.10
CA THR A 73 3.41 -38.66 -6.66
C THR A 73 4.62 -38.45 -5.75
N PHE A 74 5.83 -38.68 -6.27
CA PHE A 74 7.08 -38.48 -5.53
C PHE A 74 7.82 -37.20 -5.96
N ILE A 75 7.22 -36.38 -6.84
CA ILE A 75 7.79 -35.09 -7.24
C ILE A 75 7.25 -34.00 -6.31
N GLU A 76 8.13 -33.47 -5.48
CA GLU A 76 7.87 -32.31 -4.64
C GLU A 76 8.11 -31.04 -5.44
N ASN A 77 7.01 -30.33 -5.73
CA ASN A 77 7.04 -29.08 -6.48
C ASN A 77 5.96 -28.12 -5.95
N PRO A 78 6.22 -27.40 -4.84
CA PRO A 78 5.27 -26.42 -4.32
C PRO A 78 5.12 -25.26 -5.29
N VAL A 79 3.95 -25.12 -5.91
CA VAL A 79 3.66 -24.04 -6.86
C VAL A 79 3.06 -22.84 -6.13
N SER A 80 3.48 -21.63 -6.52
CA SER A 80 2.87 -20.39 -6.03
C SER A 80 1.38 -20.34 -6.40
N GLN A 81 0.53 -20.00 -5.43
CA GLN A 81 -0.92 -19.96 -5.63
C GLN A 81 -1.59 -18.81 -4.88
N VAL A 82 -2.67 -18.31 -5.47
CA VAL A 82 -3.54 -17.28 -4.91
C VAL A 82 -4.90 -17.89 -4.62
N GLU A 83 -5.31 -17.87 -3.35
CA GLU A 83 -6.63 -18.30 -2.92
C GLU A 83 -7.44 -17.07 -2.48
N ILE A 84 -8.53 -16.76 -3.19
CA ILE A 84 -9.38 -15.61 -2.88
C ILE A 84 -10.47 -16.05 -1.89
N HIS A 85 -10.49 -15.46 -0.70
CA HIS A 85 -11.47 -15.76 0.35
C HIS A 85 -12.70 -14.84 0.31
N THR A 86 -12.47 -13.55 0.06
CA THR A 86 -13.53 -12.55 0.03
C THR A 86 -13.34 -11.62 -1.16
N ASN A 87 -14.32 -11.58 -2.05
CA ASN A 87 -14.32 -10.76 -3.27
C ASN A 87 -15.69 -10.13 -3.55
N LYS A 88 -16.13 -9.26 -2.66
CA LYS A 88 -17.33 -8.45 -2.84
C LYS A 88 -17.12 -7.46 -4.00
N PRO A 89 -18.13 -7.23 -4.84
CA PRO A 89 -18.03 -6.26 -5.92
C PRO A 89 -17.87 -4.83 -5.39
N LEU A 90 -17.18 -3.98 -6.17
CA LEU A 90 -17.03 -2.56 -5.85
C LEU A 90 -18.39 -1.86 -5.88
N SER A 91 -18.68 -1.04 -4.88
CA SER A 91 -19.89 -0.22 -4.82
C SER A 91 -19.94 0.77 -5.99
N VAL A 92 -21.14 1.05 -6.47
CA VAL A 92 -21.41 2.00 -7.57
C VAL A 92 -22.48 2.98 -7.12
N GLY A 93 -22.25 4.28 -7.34
CA GLY A 93 -23.18 5.34 -6.96
C GLY A 93 -23.28 5.56 -5.44
N ARG A 94 -24.18 6.46 -5.05
CA ARG A 94 -24.39 6.84 -3.65
C ARG A 94 -24.97 5.70 -2.82
N GLN A 95 -24.26 5.33 -1.76
CA GLN A 95 -24.70 4.32 -0.79
C GLN A 95 -25.33 5.00 0.43
N LYS A 96 -26.47 4.48 0.91
CA LYS A 96 -27.13 5.02 2.12
C LYS A 96 -26.43 4.61 3.42
N ASN A 97 -25.80 3.45 3.45
CA ASN A 97 -25.14 2.90 4.62
C ASN A 97 -23.63 2.89 4.40
N SER A 98 -22.89 3.49 5.34
CA SER A 98 -21.42 3.52 5.30
C SER A 98 -20.78 2.13 5.43
N SER A 99 -21.44 1.19 6.14
CA SER A 99 -20.95 -0.18 6.35
C SER A 99 -20.89 -1.04 5.09
N ASP A 100 -21.65 -0.67 4.06
CA ASP A 100 -21.83 -1.48 2.85
C ASP A 100 -20.99 -0.97 1.68
N ILE A 101 -20.18 0.08 1.90
CA ILE A 101 -19.31 0.67 0.89
C ILE A 101 -18.07 -0.21 0.70
N VAL A 102 -17.92 -0.76 -0.50
CA VAL A 102 -16.78 -1.58 -0.92
C VAL A 102 -15.98 -0.80 -1.97
N GLN A 103 -14.79 -0.33 -1.60
CA GLN A 103 -13.91 0.46 -2.47
C GLN A 103 -12.73 -0.33 -3.04
N ILE A 104 -12.49 -1.53 -2.52
CA ILE A 104 -11.39 -2.40 -2.94
C ILE A 104 -11.89 -3.83 -3.15
N ALA A 105 -11.40 -4.49 -4.19
CA ALA A 105 -11.69 -5.89 -4.50
C ALA A 105 -10.43 -6.59 -5.08
N PRO A 106 -10.08 -7.82 -4.63
CA PRO A 106 -10.68 -8.58 -3.53
C PRO A 106 -10.34 -8.00 -2.15
N GLN A 107 -11.09 -8.37 -1.11
CA GLN A 107 -10.87 -7.88 0.27
C GLN A 107 -10.01 -8.82 1.11
N LYS A 108 -10.00 -10.12 0.78
CA LYS A 108 -9.20 -11.11 1.50
C LYS A 108 -8.71 -12.19 0.56
N LEU A 109 -7.41 -12.45 0.58
CA LEU A 109 -6.77 -13.53 -0.16
C LEU A 109 -5.65 -14.15 0.69
N THR A 110 -5.32 -15.41 0.40
CA THR A 110 -4.11 -16.07 0.88
C THR A 110 -3.19 -16.26 -0.31
N LEU A 111 -1.97 -15.75 -0.17
CA LEU A 111 -0.91 -15.91 -1.15
C LEU A 111 0.11 -16.91 -0.61
N LYS A 112 0.29 -18.04 -1.30
CA LYS A 112 1.39 -18.98 -1.04
C LYS A 112 2.42 -18.76 -2.13
N LEU A 113 3.62 -18.30 -1.76
CA LEU A 113 4.70 -18.03 -2.71
C LEU A 113 5.82 -19.05 -2.52
N ARG A 114 6.31 -19.56 -3.64
CA ARG A 114 7.57 -20.29 -3.71
C ARG A 114 8.74 -19.31 -3.73
N PRO A 115 9.87 -19.58 -3.04
CA PRO A 115 11.08 -18.77 -3.16
C PRO A 115 11.48 -18.55 -4.62
N GLY A 116 11.77 -17.30 -4.99
CA GLY A 116 12.14 -16.91 -6.37
C GLY A 116 10.98 -16.87 -7.37
N SER A 117 9.76 -17.26 -7.00
CA SER A 117 8.58 -17.16 -7.86
C SER A 117 7.86 -15.83 -7.67
N GLU A 118 7.42 -15.26 -8.78
CA GLU A 118 6.61 -14.04 -8.78
C GLU A 118 5.13 -14.38 -9.01
N GLN A 119 4.24 -13.62 -8.38
CA GLN A 119 2.80 -13.74 -8.58
C GLN A 119 2.18 -12.35 -8.73
N THR A 120 1.44 -12.15 -9.82
CA THR A 120 0.70 -10.91 -10.04
C THR A 120 -0.66 -10.97 -9.37
N LEU A 121 -0.97 -9.98 -8.53
CA LEU A 121 -2.28 -9.79 -7.91
C LEU A 121 -3.03 -8.66 -8.62
N GLN A 122 -4.27 -8.92 -9.00
CA GLN A 122 -5.16 -7.91 -9.59
C GLN A 122 -6.02 -7.30 -8.49
N VAL A 123 -5.80 -6.01 -8.22
CA VAL A 123 -6.55 -5.25 -7.21
C VAL A 123 -7.31 -4.14 -7.92
N GLN A 124 -8.62 -4.13 -7.74
CA GLN A 124 -9.50 -3.11 -8.28
C GLN A 124 -9.84 -2.12 -7.17
N VAL A 125 -9.71 -0.83 -7.48
CA VAL A 125 -10.01 0.26 -6.54
C VAL A 125 -10.96 1.24 -7.20
N ARG A 126 -11.97 1.70 -6.46
CA ARG A 126 -12.88 2.75 -6.89
C ARG A 126 -13.23 3.67 -5.72
N GLN A 127 -13.14 4.97 -5.94
CA GLN A 127 -13.66 5.97 -5.02
C GLN A 127 -15.19 6.04 -5.13
N THR A 128 -15.87 6.04 -3.98
CA THR A 128 -17.33 6.24 -3.95
C THR A 128 -17.66 7.73 -4.11
N GLU A 129 -18.81 8.03 -4.68
CA GLU A 129 -19.25 9.41 -4.96
C GLU A 129 -19.65 10.18 -3.69
N ASP A 130 -20.16 9.48 -2.68
CA ASP A 130 -20.60 10.08 -1.40
C ASP A 130 -19.87 9.37 -0.25
N TYR A 131 -18.75 9.97 0.20
CA TYR A 131 -17.89 9.45 1.26
C TYR A 131 -17.78 10.49 2.38
N PRO A 132 -17.79 10.09 3.67
CA PRO A 132 -17.66 11.04 4.77
C PRO A 132 -16.31 11.78 4.71
N VAL A 133 -16.34 13.08 4.98
CA VAL A 133 -15.15 13.94 5.02
C VAL A 133 -15.08 14.64 6.36
N ASP A 134 -13.97 14.43 7.07
CA ASP A 134 -13.64 15.14 8.29
C ASP A 134 -12.53 16.14 7.97
N LEU A 135 -12.80 17.44 8.15
CA LEU A 135 -11.82 18.50 7.99
C LEU A 135 -11.49 19.10 9.35
N TYR A 136 -10.22 19.09 9.73
CA TYR A 136 -9.75 19.73 10.96
C TYR A 136 -8.93 20.97 10.60
N TYR A 137 -9.49 22.15 10.86
CA TYR A 137 -8.83 23.42 10.60
C TYR A 137 -7.97 23.79 11.80
N LEU A 138 -6.65 23.71 11.64
CA LEU A 138 -5.69 24.09 12.66
C LEU A 138 -5.09 25.46 12.32
N MET A 139 -5.44 26.48 13.11
CA MET A 139 -5.09 27.88 12.84
C MET A 139 -4.01 28.38 13.79
N ASP A 140 -3.09 29.20 13.29
CA ASP A 140 -2.26 30.05 14.15
C ASP A 140 -3.10 31.22 14.69
N LEU A 141 -3.16 31.39 16.00
CA LEU A 141 -3.83 32.53 16.65
C LEU A 141 -2.85 33.55 17.23
N SER A 142 -1.68 33.68 16.62
CA SER A 142 -0.78 34.81 16.85
C SER A 142 -1.46 36.15 16.53
N ALA A 143 -0.98 37.24 17.12
CA ALA A 143 -1.58 38.57 16.95
C ALA A 143 -1.62 39.03 15.48
N SER A 144 -0.74 38.52 14.62
CA SER A 144 -0.75 38.79 13.18
C SER A 144 -1.89 38.13 12.42
N MET A 145 -2.68 37.25 13.05
CA MET A 145 -3.79 36.52 12.40
C MET A 145 -5.17 37.08 12.82
N ASP A 146 -5.22 38.26 13.46
CA ASP A 146 -6.45 38.86 13.96
C ASP A 146 -7.44 39.22 12.83
N ASP A 147 -6.93 39.75 11.71
CA ASP A 147 -7.72 40.04 10.52
C ASP A 147 -8.17 38.77 9.80
N ASP A 148 -7.31 37.75 9.71
CA ASP A 148 -7.63 36.43 9.15
C ASP A 148 -8.76 35.73 9.91
N LEU A 149 -8.80 35.87 11.24
CA LEU A 149 -9.83 35.26 12.09
C LEU A 149 -11.24 35.77 11.74
N ASN A 150 -11.37 37.03 11.33
CA ASN A 150 -12.66 37.58 10.90
C ASN A 150 -13.12 36.97 9.57
N THR A 151 -12.19 36.70 8.67
CA THR A 151 -12.45 36.07 7.37
C THR A 151 -12.85 34.59 7.53
N ILE A 152 -12.21 33.87 8.46
CA ILE A 152 -12.43 32.43 8.67
C ILE A 152 -13.79 32.12 9.31
N LYS A 153 -14.34 33.04 10.11
CA LYS A 153 -15.69 32.92 10.67
C LYS A 153 -16.75 32.75 9.57
N GLU A 154 -16.65 33.54 8.51
CA GLU A 154 -17.58 33.44 7.37
C GLU A 154 -17.29 32.20 6.52
N LEU A 155 -16.01 31.89 6.33
CA LEU A 155 -15.54 30.75 5.53
C LEU A 155 -16.08 29.41 6.03
N GLY A 156 -16.19 29.21 7.36
CA GLY A 156 -16.70 27.94 7.90
C GLY A 156 -18.10 27.57 7.40
N SER A 157 -18.99 28.56 7.34
CA SER A 157 -20.36 28.38 6.84
C SER A 157 -20.41 28.13 5.32
N LEU A 158 -19.59 28.88 4.57
CA LEU A 158 -19.48 28.75 3.12
C LEU A 158 -18.89 27.38 2.75
N LEU A 159 -17.83 26.96 3.44
CA LEU A 159 -17.18 25.68 3.24
C LEU A 159 -18.13 24.52 3.51
N SER A 160 -18.87 24.55 4.63
CA SER A 160 -19.87 23.52 4.92
C SER A 160 -20.94 23.44 3.83
N LYS A 161 -21.40 24.60 3.31
CA LYS A 161 -22.37 24.66 2.22
C LYS A 161 -21.83 24.09 0.91
N GLU A 162 -20.60 24.42 0.53
CA GLU A 162 -19.98 23.90 -0.70
C GLU A 162 -19.67 22.41 -0.58
N MET A 163 -19.18 21.96 0.58
CA MET A 163 -18.92 20.54 0.85
C MET A 163 -20.19 19.69 0.89
N SER A 164 -21.33 20.25 1.31
CA SER A 164 -22.62 19.56 1.30
C SER A 164 -23.10 19.14 -0.11
N LYS A 165 -22.55 19.75 -1.17
CA LYS A 165 -22.82 19.36 -2.56
C LYS A 165 -22.07 18.10 -2.99
N LEU A 166 -20.96 17.80 -2.31
CA LEU A 166 -20.05 16.70 -2.62
C LEU A 166 -20.29 15.50 -1.71
N THR A 167 -20.45 15.73 -0.40
CA THR A 167 -20.63 14.68 0.61
C THR A 167 -21.82 14.99 1.50
N SER A 168 -22.59 13.95 1.84
CA SER A 168 -23.70 14.04 2.78
C SER A 168 -23.24 14.08 4.24
N ASN A 169 -21.99 13.68 4.53
CA ASN A 169 -21.45 13.59 5.89
C ASN A 169 -20.13 14.35 6.00
N PHE A 170 -20.24 15.66 6.19
CA PHE A 170 -19.11 16.55 6.41
C PHE A 170 -19.01 16.93 7.89
N ARG A 171 -17.82 16.78 8.49
CA ARG A 171 -17.53 17.28 9.83
C ARG A 171 -16.41 18.30 9.77
N LEU A 172 -16.58 19.39 10.51
CA LEU A 172 -15.58 20.44 10.64
C LEU A 172 -15.13 20.53 12.10
N GLY A 173 -13.85 20.34 12.35
CA GLY A 173 -13.19 20.64 13.61
C GLY A 173 -12.35 21.89 13.50
N PHE A 174 -12.14 22.57 14.62
CA PHE A 174 -11.25 23.72 14.73
C PHE A 174 -10.26 23.51 15.87
N GLY A 175 -9.02 23.86 15.63
CA GLY A 175 -7.95 23.88 16.60
C GLY A 175 -7.11 25.14 16.41
N SER A 176 -6.44 25.56 17.47
CA SER A 176 -5.54 26.69 17.43
C SER A 176 -4.20 26.36 18.08
N PHE A 177 -3.15 26.98 17.58
CA PHE A 177 -1.84 26.99 18.21
C PHE A 177 -1.26 28.40 18.18
N VAL A 178 -0.26 28.63 19.02
CA VAL A 178 0.59 29.83 18.95
C VAL A 178 2.03 29.34 19.12
N GLU A 179 2.48 29.17 20.37
CA GLU A 179 3.81 28.69 20.70
C GLU A 179 3.83 28.12 22.12
N LYS A 180 4.90 27.40 22.49
CA LYS A 180 5.12 26.90 23.84
C LYS A 180 5.13 28.06 24.85
N PRO A 181 4.41 27.97 25.99
CA PRO A 181 4.29 29.05 26.97
C PRO A 181 5.54 29.13 27.88
N VAL A 182 6.73 29.18 27.30
CA VAL A 182 8.02 29.22 28.01
C VAL A 182 8.97 30.25 27.38
N SER A 183 9.87 30.79 28.19
CA SER A 183 10.95 31.64 27.70
C SER A 183 11.94 30.84 26.83
N PRO A 184 12.50 31.41 25.74
CA PRO A 184 12.39 32.80 25.27
C PRO A 184 11.22 33.06 24.30
N PHE A 185 10.38 32.06 24.03
CA PHE A 185 9.32 32.14 23.03
C PHE A 185 8.18 33.05 23.45
N VAL A 186 7.83 33.00 24.74
CA VAL A 186 6.87 33.89 25.37
C VAL A 186 7.55 34.59 26.54
N LYS A 187 7.30 35.89 26.69
CA LYS A 187 7.81 36.61 27.85
C LYS A 187 7.00 36.24 29.09
N THR A 188 7.70 35.86 30.15
CA THR A 188 7.10 35.29 31.37
C THR A 188 6.90 36.32 32.49
N THR A 189 6.86 37.62 32.17
CA THR A 189 6.55 38.64 33.19
C THR A 189 5.06 38.60 33.52
N PRO A 190 4.63 38.83 34.78
CA PRO A 190 3.22 38.72 35.17
C PRO A 190 2.28 39.58 34.30
N GLU A 191 2.73 40.76 33.89
CA GLU A 191 1.96 41.70 33.06
C GLU A 191 1.79 41.19 31.62
N GLU A 192 2.82 40.56 31.04
CA GLU A 192 2.80 40.05 29.66
C GLU A 192 2.16 38.66 29.57
N ILE A 193 2.17 37.86 30.63
CA ILE A 193 1.37 36.62 30.71
C ILE A 193 -0.13 36.97 30.74
N ALA A 194 -0.51 38.01 31.49
CA ALA A 194 -1.90 38.45 31.58
C ALA A 194 -2.42 39.07 30.27
N ASN A 195 -1.57 39.82 29.55
CA ASN A 195 -1.87 40.31 28.20
C ASN A 195 -0.60 40.38 27.34
N PRO A 196 -0.36 39.39 26.46
CA PRO A 196 0.84 39.35 25.61
C PRO A 196 0.95 40.51 24.61
N CYS A 197 -0.18 41.12 24.24
CA CYS A 197 -0.25 42.20 23.24
C CYS A 197 -0.08 43.61 23.84
N ARG A 198 0.21 43.73 25.15
CA ARG A 198 0.28 45.02 25.84
C ARG A 198 1.27 46.02 25.24
N LEU A 199 2.36 45.54 24.63
CA LEU A 199 3.41 46.40 24.07
C LEU A 199 3.13 46.85 22.64
N ASP A 200 2.06 46.36 22.00
CA ASP A 200 1.71 46.77 20.66
C ASP A 200 0.98 48.12 20.71
N LEU A 201 1.74 49.22 20.63
CA LEU A 201 1.24 50.60 20.76
C LEU A 201 0.29 51.04 19.63
N SER A 202 0.08 50.19 18.62
CA SER A 202 -0.73 50.51 17.43
C SER A 202 -2.23 50.23 17.61
N SER A 203 -2.61 49.39 18.58
CA SER A 203 -4.00 49.03 18.83
C SER A 203 -4.20 48.72 20.31
N SER A 204 -5.34 49.12 20.87
CA SER A 204 -5.77 48.71 22.22
C SER A 204 -6.18 47.24 22.24
N LEU A 205 -5.31 46.35 21.76
CA LEU A 205 -5.59 44.94 21.56
C LEU A 205 -5.38 44.18 22.88
N SER A 206 -6.44 43.53 23.35
CA SER A 206 -6.39 42.63 24.49
C SER A 206 -6.33 41.20 23.97
N CYS A 207 -5.20 40.55 24.20
CA CYS A 207 -4.98 39.17 23.78
C CYS A 207 -5.09 38.21 24.97
N LEU A 208 -5.54 36.99 24.69
CA LEU A 208 -5.56 35.92 25.66
C LEU A 208 -4.12 35.54 26.08
N GLY A 209 -3.97 35.14 27.34
CA GLY A 209 -2.71 34.60 27.84
C GLY A 209 -2.31 33.31 27.11
N PRO A 210 -1.05 32.85 27.29
CA PRO A 210 -0.54 31.68 26.61
C PRO A 210 -1.40 30.43 26.86
N LEU A 211 -1.65 29.66 25.81
CA LEU A 211 -2.49 28.46 25.91
C LEU A 211 -1.83 27.44 26.85
N GLU A 212 -2.53 27.09 27.93
CA GLU A 212 -2.09 26.01 28.81
C GLU A 212 -2.20 24.66 28.07
N PRO A 213 -1.15 23.83 28.10
CA PRO A 213 -1.26 22.47 27.59
C PRO A 213 -2.28 21.72 28.46
N ARG A 214 -3.36 21.25 27.80
CA ARG A 214 -4.36 20.38 28.42
C ARG A 214 -3.84 18.97 28.61
#